data_AF-A0A7J6W277-F1
#
_entry.id   AF-A0A7J6W277-F1
#
_cell.length_a   1.000
_cell.length_b   1.000
_cell.length_c   1.000
_cell.angle_alpha   90.00
_cell.angle_beta   90.00
_cell.angle_gamma   90.00
#
_symmetry.space_group_name_H-M   'P 1'
#
loop_
_entity.id
_entity.type
_entity.pdbx_description
1 polymer ?
#
loop_
_entity_poly.entity_id
_entity_poly.type
_entity_poly.pdbx_seq_one_letter_code
_entity_poly.pdbx_strand_id
1 'polypeptide(L)'
;GTAGVALAGLLGAVRAQGRPLSDFVKQKIVVVGAGSAGIGVLTMAKQAVSRMAENNNMAANNPFWLLDKDGLVTKDRKNIDPAAVPFARGFGLGEIDGLGEGASLVEVIKKVKPHVLLGLSGVGGIFNEEVLKAMRESDSTRPAIFAMSNPTANAECTAADAFKYAGEHIVFASGSPFENIKLGNGKVGHVNQANNMYLFPGIGLGSLLAGARSISDGMLQAAAECLASYMTDDQIQNGILYPSIQSIRHITTEVGAAVVREAIAEELAEGHGDVGPKELMHMSKDEISEYVASNMWFPVYNPLVHEQ
;
A
#
# COMPACT_ATOMS: atom_id res chain seq x y z
N GLY A 1 6.05 3.80 -5.72
CA GLY A 1 6.08 2.32 -5.70
C GLY A 1 5.61 1.75 -4.39
N THR A 2 6.49 1.58 -3.40
CA THR A 2 6.16 0.94 -2.10
C THR A 2 4.98 1.61 -1.38
N ALA A 3 4.94 2.94 -1.34
CA ALA A 3 3.82 3.69 -0.77
C ALA A 3 2.47 3.34 -1.43
N GLY A 4 2.43 3.29 -2.76
CA GLY A 4 1.21 2.97 -3.50
C GLY A 4 0.74 1.53 -3.28
N VAL A 5 1.65 0.55 -3.27
CA VAL A 5 1.24 -0.85 -3.05
C VAL A 5 0.80 -1.07 -1.62
N ALA A 6 1.44 -0.40 -0.65
CA ALA A 6 0.98 -0.40 0.73
C ALA A 6 -0.40 0.25 0.83
N LEU A 7 -0.62 1.42 0.24
CA LEU A 7 -1.93 2.09 0.23
C LEU A 7 -3.02 1.18 -0.35
N ALA A 8 -2.76 0.51 -1.47
CA ALA A 8 -3.72 -0.42 -2.06
C ALA A 8 -4.14 -1.53 -1.08
N GLY A 9 -3.17 -2.11 -0.36
CA GLY A 9 -3.45 -3.09 0.69
C GLY A 9 -4.15 -2.48 1.90
N LEU A 10 -3.80 -1.26 2.30
CA LEU A 10 -4.45 -0.56 3.41
C LEU A 10 -5.93 -0.29 3.11
N LEU A 11 -6.27 0.14 1.89
CA LEU A 11 -7.66 0.29 1.43
C LEU A 11 -8.39 -1.07 1.41
N GLY A 12 -7.71 -2.12 0.95
CA GLY A 12 -8.21 -3.49 1.01
C GLY A 12 -8.48 -3.97 2.45
N ALA A 13 -7.63 -3.61 3.40
CA ALA A 13 -7.78 -3.97 4.81
C ALA A 13 -9.05 -3.35 5.44
N VAL A 14 -9.43 -2.12 5.06
CA VAL A 14 -10.71 -1.53 5.50
C VAL A 14 -11.89 -2.38 5.03
N ARG A 15 -11.90 -2.75 3.74
CA ARG A 15 -12.95 -3.59 3.16
C ARG A 15 -12.98 -4.98 3.79
N ALA A 16 -11.82 -5.56 4.11
CA ALA A 16 -11.69 -6.86 4.77
C ALA A 16 -12.28 -6.88 6.18
N GLN A 17 -12.36 -5.72 6.83
CA GLN A 17 -13.03 -5.54 8.12
C GLN A 17 -14.56 -5.41 7.99
N GLY A 18 -15.10 -5.45 6.76
CA GLY A 18 -16.52 -5.24 6.47
C GLY A 18 -16.96 -3.78 6.56
N ARG A 19 -16.01 -2.84 6.43
CA ARG A 19 -16.25 -1.40 6.61
C ARG A 19 -16.24 -0.67 5.26
N PRO A 20 -17.00 0.43 5.11
CA PRO A 20 -16.94 1.27 3.91
C PRO A 20 -15.57 1.95 3.80
N LEU A 21 -15.12 2.28 2.59
CA LEU A 21 -13.81 2.94 2.39
C LEU A 21 -13.70 4.29 3.11
N SER A 22 -14.81 5.01 3.34
CA SER A 22 -14.82 6.24 4.14
C SER A 22 -14.33 6.04 5.58
N ASP A 23 -14.37 4.81 6.10
CA ASP A 23 -13.81 4.46 7.40
C ASP A 23 -12.28 4.30 7.39
N PHE A 24 -11.60 4.50 6.25
CA PHE A 24 -10.14 4.55 6.18
C PHE A 24 -9.55 5.60 7.13
N VAL A 25 -10.24 6.75 7.30
CA VAL A 25 -9.85 7.83 8.24
C VAL A 25 -9.83 7.40 9.71
N LYS A 26 -10.44 6.25 10.03
CA LYS A 26 -10.48 5.66 11.38
C LYS A 26 -9.47 4.51 11.55
N GLN A 27 -8.66 4.20 10.54
CA GLN A 27 -7.72 3.08 10.61
C GLN A 27 -6.54 3.36 11.52
N LYS A 28 -6.41 2.58 12.59
CA LYS A 28 -5.22 2.62 13.45
C LYS A 28 -4.07 1.88 12.78
N ILE A 29 -3.07 2.60 12.30
CA ILE A 29 -1.94 2.06 11.56
C ILE A 29 -0.67 2.22 12.40
N VAL A 30 -0.01 1.12 12.72
CA VAL A 30 1.33 1.11 13.32
C VAL A 30 2.34 0.77 12.24
N VAL A 31 3.32 1.63 12.01
CA VAL A 31 4.39 1.47 11.04
C VAL A 31 5.72 1.29 11.76
N VAL A 32 6.45 0.23 11.43
CA VAL A 32 7.77 -0.07 11.98
C VAL A 32 8.81 0.15 10.89
N GLY A 33 9.58 1.22 11.01
CA GLY A 33 10.58 1.67 10.05
C GLY A 33 10.33 3.13 9.62
N ALA A 34 11.07 4.07 10.21
CA ALA A 34 11.02 5.50 9.87
C ALA A 34 11.94 5.90 8.71
N GLY A 35 12.32 4.94 7.85
CA GLY A 35 13.06 5.22 6.62
C GLY A 35 12.16 5.70 5.49
N SER A 36 12.74 5.89 4.30
CA SER A 36 12.04 6.40 3.10
C SER A 36 10.75 5.64 2.76
N ALA A 37 10.75 4.31 2.91
CA ALA A 37 9.57 3.50 2.64
C ALA A 37 8.43 3.79 3.62
N GLY A 38 8.69 3.76 4.93
CA GLY A 38 7.67 4.00 5.95
C GLY A 38 7.13 5.42 5.93
N ILE A 39 8.01 6.41 5.77
CA ILE A 39 7.61 7.81 5.59
C ILE A 39 6.78 8.00 4.32
N GLY A 40 7.18 7.40 3.20
CA GLY A 40 6.42 7.48 1.95
C GLY A 40 5.02 6.89 2.09
N VAL A 41 4.89 5.75 2.75
CA VAL A 41 3.58 5.09 2.99
C VAL A 41 2.69 5.96 3.87
N LEU A 42 3.22 6.50 4.98
CA LEU A 42 2.47 7.37 5.86
C LEU A 42 2.07 8.69 5.20
N THR A 43 2.94 9.26 4.35
CA THR A 43 2.64 10.47 3.57
C THR A 43 1.46 10.22 2.64
N MET A 44 1.49 9.14 1.88
CA MET A 44 0.42 8.78 0.95
C MET A 44 -0.88 8.39 1.69
N ALA A 45 -0.79 7.67 2.80
CA ALA A 45 -1.95 7.36 3.65
C ALA A 45 -2.59 8.63 4.22
N LYS A 46 -1.79 9.61 4.67
CA LYS A 46 -2.26 10.91 5.17
C LYS A 46 -2.95 11.72 4.07
N GLN A 47 -2.43 11.71 2.85
CA GLN A 47 -3.07 12.35 1.69
C GLN A 47 -4.42 11.71 1.40
N ALA A 48 -4.49 10.37 1.36
CA ALA A 48 -5.74 9.64 1.17
C ALA A 48 -6.76 9.93 2.29
N VAL A 49 -6.33 9.98 3.55
CA VAL A 49 -7.18 10.38 4.69
C VAL A 49 -7.71 11.80 4.51
N SER A 50 -6.86 12.75 4.12
CA SER A 50 -7.27 14.16 3.96
C SER A 50 -8.33 14.30 2.87
N ARG A 51 -8.09 13.70 1.69
CA ARG A 51 -9.04 13.67 0.57
C ARG A 51 -10.38 13.02 0.96
N MET A 52 -10.34 11.87 1.64
CA MET A 52 -11.56 11.19 2.08
C MET A 52 -12.31 11.97 3.15
N ALA A 53 -11.60 12.60 4.09
CA ALA A 53 -12.21 13.43 5.12
C ALA A 53 -12.92 14.65 4.51
N GLU A 54 -12.27 15.34 3.57
CA GLU A 54 -12.86 16.46 2.82
C GLU A 54 -14.12 16.03 2.07
N ASN A 55 -14.04 14.94 1.28
CA ASN A 55 -15.18 14.44 0.51
C ASN A 55 -16.38 14.00 1.37
N ASN A 56 -16.15 13.64 2.64
CA ASN A 56 -17.19 13.19 3.56
C ASN A 56 -17.54 14.22 4.65
N ASN A 57 -17.00 15.45 4.58
CA ASN A 57 -17.16 16.50 5.61
C ASN A 57 -16.80 16.02 7.03
N MET A 58 -15.71 15.27 7.16
CA MET A 58 -15.20 14.71 8.41
C MET A 58 -13.93 15.42 8.86
N ALA A 59 -13.63 15.38 10.17
CA ALA A 59 -12.33 15.81 10.66
C ALA A 59 -11.24 14.82 10.20
N ALA A 60 -10.19 15.32 9.56
CA ALA A 60 -9.02 14.51 9.23
C ALA A 60 -8.24 14.21 10.52
N ASN A 61 -8.30 12.96 10.97
CA ASN A 61 -7.41 12.45 12.01
C ASN A 61 -6.49 11.41 11.39
N ASN A 62 -5.22 11.40 11.81
CA ASN A 62 -4.24 10.42 11.39
C ASN A 62 -3.88 9.54 12.59
N PRO A 63 -4.64 8.45 12.85
CA PRO A 63 -4.29 7.48 13.88
C PRO A 63 -3.14 6.59 13.39
N PHE A 64 -2.00 7.21 13.14
CA PHE A 64 -0.77 6.58 12.68
C PHE A 64 0.28 6.69 13.79
N TRP A 65 0.99 5.59 14.04
CA TRP A 65 2.10 5.51 14.99
C TRP A 65 3.33 5.00 14.25
N LEU A 66 4.41 5.77 14.31
CA LEU A 66 5.67 5.46 13.64
C LEU A 66 6.71 5.03 14.67
N LEU A 67 7.33 3.87 14.45
CA LEU A 67 8.46 3.39 15.24
C LEU A 67 9.72 3.37 14.39
N ASP A 68 10.83 3.75 15.01
CA ASP A 68 12.18 3.55 14.48
C ASP A 68 12.99 2.61 15.38
N LYS A 69 14.31 2.57 15.17
CA LYS A 69 15.22 1.70 15.94
C LYS A 69 15.22 1.98 17.44
N ASP A 70 14.86 3.19 17.88
CA ASP A 70 14.83 3.59 19.29
C ASP A 70 13.40 3.55 19.86
N GLY A 71 12.41 3.04 19.11
CA GLY A 71 11.02 2.87 19.55
C GLY A 71 10.06 3.90 18.93
N LEU A 72 8.93 4.13 19.59
CA LEU A 72 7.93 5.10 19.14
C LEU A 72 8.52 6.51 18.99
N VAL A 73 8.24 7.13 17.86
CA VAL A 73 8.64 8.51 17.55
C VAL A 73 7.57 9.49 18.03
N THR A 74 7.93 10.36 18.97
CA THR A 74 7.06 11.44 19.47
C THR A 74 7.70 12.82 19.26
N LYS A 75 6.96 13.88 19.58
CA LYS A 75 7.43 15.26 19.54
C LYS A 75 8.56 15.54 20.55
N ASP A 76 8.77 14.66 21.52
CA ASP A 76 9.87 14.76 22.48
C ASP A 76 11.20 14.19 21.92
N ARG A 77 11.18 13.49 20.78
CA ARG A 77 12.36 12.94 20.12
C ARG A 77 13.39 14.03 19.83
N LYS A 78 14.58 13.87 20.40
CA LYS A 78 15.75 14.69 20.04
C LYS A 78 16.30 14.26 18.68
N ASN A 79 16.70 15.22 17.86
CA ASN A 79 17.30 14.99 16.53
C ASN A 79 16.43 14.13 15.61
N ILE A 80 15.11 14.31 15.68
CA ILE A 80 14.17 13.65 14.77
C ILE A 80 14.49 14.00 13.31
N ASP A 81 14.42 13.00 12.43
CA ASP A 81 14.50 13.23 10.99
C ASP A 81 13.38 14.19 10.55
N PRO A 82 13.68 15.29 9.83
CA PRO A 82 12.66 16.23 9.34
C PRO A 82 11.50 15.56 8.61
N ALA A 83 11.74 14.45 7.89
CA ALA A 83 10.72 13.71 7.17
C ALA A 83 9.78 12.91 8.11
N ALA A 84 10.22 12.58 9.32
CA ALA A 84 9.43 11.89 10.35
C ALA A 84 8.62 12.86 11.23
N VAL A 85 9.01 14.14 11.32
CA VAL A 85 8.33 15.17 12.12
C VAL A 85 6.81 15.22 11.89
N PRO A 86 6.27 15.13 10.65
CA PRO A 86 4.83 15.17 10.43
C PRO A 86 4.04 13.99 11.03
N PHE A 87 4.73 12.93 11.44
CA PHE A 87 4.16 11.69 11.98
C PHE A 87 4.51 11.45 13.45
N ALA A 88 5.30 12.36 14.06
CA ALA A 88 5.64 12.30 15.47
C ALA A 88 4.39 12.52 16.34
N ARG A 89 4.09 11.57 17.22
CA ARG A 89 2.97 11.65 18.18
C ARG A 89 3.22 12.72 19.24
N GLY A 90 2.18 13.38 19.75
CA GLY A 90 2.29 14.26 20.92
C GLY A 90 1.24 15.36 21.03
N PHE A 91 0.76 15.58 22.27
CA PHE A 91 -0.08 16.68 22.79
C PHE A 91 -1.42 16.94 22.06
N GLY A 92 -1.97 15.97 21.32
CA GLY A 92 -3.17 16.16 20.48
C GLY A 92 -4.25 15.10 20.62
N LEU A 93 -5.31 15.24 19.83
CA LEU A 93 -6.37 14.23 19.69
C LEU A 93 -5.79 12.89 19.19
N GLY A 94 -6.18 11.78 19.83
CA GLY A 94 -5.73 10.43 19.49
C GLY A 94 -4.43 9.98 20.14
N GLU A 95 -3.83 10.78 21.03
CA GLU A 95 -2.78 10.29 21.93
C GLU A 95 -3.32 9.22 22.89
N ILE A 96 -2.45 8.29 23.30
CA ILE A 96 -2.81 7.20 24.19
C ILE A 96 -2.05 7.33 25.51
N ASP A 97 -2.79 7.37 26.61
CA ASP A 97 -2.24 7.52 27.95
C ASP A 97 -1.22 6.43 28.29
N GLY A 98 -0.05 6.88 28.74
CA GLY A 98 1.10 6.04 29.09
C GLY A 98 1.90 5.54 27.87
N LEU A 99 1.65 6.07 26.68
CA LEU A 99 2.50 5.85 25.51
C LEU A 99 3.43 7.06 25.32
N GLY A 100 4.74 6.84 25.44
CA GLY A 100 5.74 7.90 25.40
C GLY A 100 6.84 7.68 24.38
N GLU A 101 7.74 8.65 24.32
CA GLU A 101 8.96 8.59 23.50
C GLU A 101 9.75 7.30 23.77
N GLY A 102 10.10 6.58 22.70
CA GLY A 102 10.86 5.34 22.77
C GLY A 102 10.09 4.12 23.28
N ALA A 103 8.76 4.21 23.41
CA ALA A 103 7.94 3.04 23.75
C ALA A 103 8.18 1.88 22.76
N SER A 104 8.26 0.65 23.29
CA SER A 104 8.53 -0.54 22.48
C SER A 104 7.37 -0.91 21.56
N LEU A 105 7.64 -1.69 20.51
CA LEU A 105 6.62 -2.16 19.57
C LEU A 105 5.47 -2.89 20.27
N VAL A 106 5.79 -3.77 21.23
CA VAL A 106 4.77 -4.53 21.97
C VAL A 106 3.90 -3.61 22.82
N GLU A 107 4.50 -2.61 23.50
CA GLU A 107 3.74 -1.62 24.29
C GLU A 107 2.80 -0.82 23.39
N VAL A 108 3.29 -0.34 22.24
CA VAL A 108 2.47 0.37 21.26
C VAL A 108 1.30 -0.50 20.79
N ILE A 109 1.53 -1.75 20.40
CA ILE A 109 0.45 -2.63 19.93
C ILE A 109 -0.59 -2.88 21.03
N LYS A 110 -0.15 -3.21 22.25
CA LYS A 110 -1.07 -3.48 23.38
C LYS A 110 -1.94 -2.27 23.74
N LYS A 111 -1.38 -1.06 23.64
CA LYS A 111 -2.06 0.19 23.97
C LYS A 111 -2.95 0.71 22.84
N VAL A 112 -2.43 0.72 21.61
CA VAL A 112 -3.13 1.20 20.41
C VAL A 112 -4.24 0.25 19.99
N LYS A 113 -3.99 -1.06 20.11
CA LYS A 113 -4.78 -2.13 19.49
C LYS A 113 -4.97 -1.84 18.00
N PRO A 114 -3.89 -1.83 17.20
CA PRO A 114 -3.94 -1.34 15.83
C PRO A 114 -4.76 -2.25 14.93
N HIS A 115 -5.42 -1.68 13.92
CA HIS A 115 -6.07 -2.46 12.87
C HIS A 115 -5.07 -2.98 11.84
N VAL A 116 -3.98 -2.25 11.63
CA VAL A 116 -2.91 -2.61 10.71
C VAL A 116 -1.55 -2.45 11.39
N LEU A 117 -0.71 -3.48 11.27
CA LEU A 117 0.71 -3.45 11.59
C LEU A 117 1.52 -3.59 10.30
N LEU A 118 2.40 -2.63 10.03
CA LEU A 118 3.13 -2.51 8.78
C LEU A 118 4.65 -2.46 9.03
N GLY A 119 5.36 -3.46 8.53
CA GLY A 119 6.81 -3.63 8.67
C GLY A 119 7.56 -3.15 7.44
N LEU A 120 8.46 -2.19 7.65
CA LEU A 120 9.31 -1.55 6.64
C LEU A 120 10.70 -1.22 7.21
N SER A 121 11.18 -2.01 8.17
CA SER A 121 12.44 -1.75 8.88
C SER A 121 13.65 -2.43 8.24
N GLY A 122 13.44 -3.44 7.40
CA GLY A 122 14.50 -4.31 6.88
C GLY A 122 15.03 -5.31 7.91
N VAL A 123 14.43 -5.40 9.10
CA VAL A 123 14.90 -6.25 10.20
C VAL A 123 14.04 -7.50 10.32
N GLY A 124 14.61 -8.63 9.92
CA GLY A 124 13.93 -9.93 9.97
C GLY A 124 13.53 -10.34 11.39
N GLY A 125 12.33 -10.90 11.53
CA GLY A 125 11.85 -11.47 12.80
C GLY A 125 11.44 -10.47 13.89
N ILE A 126 11.40 -9.16 13.59
CA ILE A 126 10.97 -8.14 14.56
C ILE A 126 9.50 -8.28 14.96
N PHE A 127 8.64 -8.86 14.11
CA PHE A 127 7.28 -9.27 14.47
C PHE A 127 7.31 -10.68 15.07
N ASN A 128 7.96 -10.79 16.22
CA ASN A 128 8.12 -12.03 16.96
C ASN A 128 6.80 -12.54 17.57
N GLU A 129 6.84 -13.68 18.26
CA GLU A 129 5.67 -14.29 18.91
C GLU A 129 4.94 -13.34 19.86
N GLU A 130 5.65 -12.51 20.63
CA GLU A 130 5.01 -11.57 21.55
C GLU A 130 4.25 -10.46 20.80
N VAL A 131 4.87 -9.90 19.76
CA VAL A 131 4.26 -8.89 18.88
C VAL A 131 3.02 -9.45 18.20
N LEU A 132 3.09 -10.66 17.64
CA LEU A 132 1.99 -11.30 16.94
C LEU A 132 0.85 -11.69 17.89
N LYS A 133 1.16 -12.17 19.09
CA LYS A 133 0.15 -12.38 20.13
C LYS A 133 -0.51 -11.07 20.56
N ALA A 134 0.24 -9.97 20.65
CA ALA A 134 -0.36 -8.66 20.93
C ALA A 134 -1.28 -8.20 19.80
N MET A 135 -0.94 -8.47 18.53
CA MET A 135 -1.81 -8.18 17.38
C MET A 135 -3.13 -8.96 17.38
N ARG A 136 -3.16 -10.16 17.98
CA ARG A 136 -4.39 -10.93 18.17
C ARG A 136 -5.44 -10.16 18.99
N GLU A 137 -5.00 -9.28 19.88
CA GLU A 137 -5.84 -8.47 20.76
C GLU A 137 -6.25 -7.12 20.13
N SER A 138 -6.07 -6.98 18.81
CA SER A 138 -6.57 -5.85 18.02
C SER A 138 -8.08 -5.65 18.24
N ASP A 139 -8.55 -4.40 18.14
CA ASP A 139 -9.98 -4.09 18.11
C ASP A 139 -10.59 -4.14 16.71
N SER A 140 -9.79 -4.48 15.70
CA SER A 140 -10.26 -4.79 14.35
C SER A 140 -10.90 -6.17 14.30
N THR A 141 -12.03 -6.29 13.61
CA THR A 141 -12.65 -7.59 13.28
C THR A 141 -11.76 -8.47 12.41
N ARG A 142 -10.82 -7.84 11.67
CA ARG A 142 -9.90 -8.51 10.77
C ARG A 142 -8.58 -7.73 10.70
N PRO A 143 -7.68 -7.90 11.68
CA PRO A 143 -6.43 -7.15 11.70
C PRO A 143 -5.52 -7.56 10.53
N ALA A 144 -4.77 -6.60 10.01
CA ALA A 144 -3.85 -6.80 8.91
C ALA A 144 -2.40 -6.70 9.36
N ILE A 145 -1.56 -7.63 8.92
CA ILE A 145 -0.12 -7.67 9.21
C ILE A 145 0.64 -7.70 7.89
N PHE A 146 1.39 -6.64 7.62
CA PHE A 146 2.13 -6.46 6.37
C PHE A 146 3.63 -6.55 6.67
N ALA A 147 4.29 -7.66 6.34
CA ALA A 147 5.73 -7.88 6.49
C ALA A 147 6.47 -7.57 5.18
N MET A 148 6.65 -6.28 4.87
CA MET A 148 6.98 -5.83 3.52
C MET A 148 8.48 -5.78 3.21
N SER A 149 9.34 -6.02 4.19
CA SER A 149 10.78 -6.04 3.97
C SER A 149 11.24 -7.17 3.06
N ASN A 150 12.27 -6.89 2.25
CA ASN A 150 12.86 -7.83 1.28
C ASN A 150 14.38 -7.95 1.52
N PRO A 151 15.00 -9.09 1.16
CA PRO A 151 14.39 -10.36 0.73
C PRO A 151 13.71 -11.11 1.89
N THR A 152 13.27 -12.36 1.68
CA THR A 152 12.56 -13.19 2.68
C THR A 152 13.23 -13.22 4.05
N ALA A 153 14.56 -13.23 4.11
CA ALA A 153 15.32 -13.22 5.36
C ALA A 153 15.14 -11.94 6.20
N ASN A 154 14.73 -10.84 5.57
CA ASN A 154 14.48 -9.54 6.20
C ASN A 154 13.00 -9.32 6.50
N ALA A 155 12.10 -10.23 6.11
CA ALA A 155 10.68 -10.11 6.40
C ALA A 155 10.44 -10.09 7.92
N GLU A 156 9.60 -9.17 8.38
CA GLU A 156 9.39 -8.93 9.81
C GLU A 156 8.84 -10.17 10.55
N CYS A 157 8.07 -11.01 9.85
CA CYS A 157 7.71 -12.36 10.26
C CYS A 157 7.43 -13.25 9.05
N THR A 158 7.33 -14.56 9.30
CA THR A 158 6.82 -15.50 8.30
C THR A 158 5.28 -15.51 8.31
N ALA A 159 4.69 -15.90 7.18
CA ALA A 159 3.24 -16.14 7.10
C ALA A 159 2.79 -17.19 8.13
N ALA A 160 3.57 -18.27 8.31
CA ALA A 160 3.26 -19.33 9.25
C ALA A 160 3.17 -18.81 10.69
N ASP A 161 4.13 -18.00 11.12
CA ASP A 161 4.13 -17.40 12.46
C ASP A 161 2.96 -16.42 12.61
N ALA A 162 2.69 -15.59 11.59
CA ALA A 162 1.57 -14.64 11.63
C ALA A 162 0.24 -15.36 11.86
N PHE A 163 -0.10 -16.37 11.05
CA PHE A 163 -1.35 -17.12 11.23
C PHE A 163 -1.37 -17.95 12.52
N LYS A 164 -0.23 -18.48 12.97
CA LYS A 164 -0.13 -19.24 14.23
C LYS A 164 -0.36 -18.37 15.46
N TYR A 165 0.25 -17.19 15.50
CA TYR A 165 0.32 -16.35 16.70
C TYR A 165 -0.67 -15.18 16.71
N ALA A 166 -0.94 -14.54 15.57
CA ALA A 166 -1.96 -13.49 15.50
C ALA A 166 -3.37 -14.04 15.22
N GLY A 167 -3.47 -15.22 14.61
CA GLY A 167 -4.72 -15.97 14.46
C GLY A 167 -5.13 -16.21 13.00
N GLU A 168 -6.14 -17.07 12.82
CA GLU A 168 -6.55 -17.52 11.48
C GLU A 168 -7.37 -16.50 10.67
N HIS A 169 -7.95 -15.51 11.36
CA HIS A 169 -8.83 -14.51 10.74
C HIS A 169 -8.07 -13.29 10.20
N ILE A 170 -6.77 -13.17 10.45
CA ILE A 170 -5.98 -12.02 10.01
C ILE A 170 -5.94 -11.89 8.49
N VAL A 171 -5.56 -10.72 8.02
CA VAL A 171 -5.06 -10.54 6.66
C VAL A 171 -3.54 -10.45 6.71
N PHE A 172 -2.85 -11.25 5.90
CA PHE A 172 -1.40 -11.24 5.82
C PHE A 172 -0.93 -10.82 4.43
N ALA A 173 0.03 -9.91 4.39
CA ALA A 173 0.73 -9.52 3.17
C ALA A 173 2.24 -9.43 3.43
N SER A 174 3.02 -9.65 2.38
CA SER A 174 4.48 -9.64 2.49
C SER A 174 5.13 -9.10 1.22
N GLY A 175 6.34 -8.55 1.33
CA GLY A 175 7.07 -8.04 0.16
C GLY A 175 7.64 -9.18 -0.69
N SER A 176 8.16 -10.20 -0.01
CA SER A 176 8.72 -11.42 -0.58
C SER A 176 7.65 -12.53 -0.65
N PRO A 177 7.74 -13.46 -1.61
CA PRO A 177 6.74 -14.50 -1.77
C PRO A 177 6.79 -15.53 -0.62
N PHE A 178 5.62 -15.95 -0.17
CA PHE A 178 5.41 -17.09 0.73
C PHE A 178 4.25 -17.94 0.21
N GLU A 179 4.21 -19.21 0.60
CA GLU A 179 3.08 -20.09 0.30
C GLU A 179 1.86 -19.78 1.18
N ASN A 180 0.66 -20.04 0.65
CA ASN A 180 -0.57 -20.00 1.44
C ASN A 180 -0.52 -21.02 2.58
N ILE A 181 -1.12 -20.67 3.72
CA ILE A 181 -1.12 -21.50 4.92
C ILE A 181 -2.39 -22.36 4.97
N LYS A 182 -2.24 -23.67 5.14
CA LYS A 182 -3.38 -24.55 5.44
C LYS A 182 -3.78 -24.35 6.91
N LEU A 183 -4.97 -23.81 7.14
CA LEU A 183 -5.53 -23.64 8.47
C LEU A 183 -6.10 -25.00 8.92
N GLY A 184 -5.91 -25.35 10.20
CA GLY A 184 -6.29 -26.67 10.74
C GLY A 184 -7.78 -27.02 10.66
N ASN A 185 -8.62 -26.05 10.29
CA ASN A 185 -10.07 -26.17 10.06
C ASN A 185 -10.44 -26.45 8.59
N GLY A 186 -9.46 -26.75 7.73
CA GLY A 186 -9.65 -26.97 6.30
C GLY A 186 -9.74 -25.69 5.45
N LYS A 187 -9.64 -24.51 6.07
CA LYS A 187 -9.55 -23.23 5.35
C LYS A 187 -8.12 -22.93 4.93
N VAL A 188 -7.96 -21.91 4.10
CA VAL A 188 -6.66 -21.43 3.63
C VAL A 188 -6.45 -20.00 4.13
N GLY A 189 -5.32 -19.77 4.80
CA GLY A 189 -4.79 -18.45 5.09
C GLY A 189 -4.05 -17.94 3.85
N HIS A 190 -4.71 -17.09 3.08
CA HIS A 190 -4.15 -16.52 1.86
C HIS A 190 -3.01 -15.55 2.19
N VAL A 191 -1.87 -15.73 1.51
CA VAL A 191 -0.70 -14.86 1.64
C VAL A 191 -0.63 -13.94 0.44
N ASN A 192 -0.70 -12.65 0.72
CA ASN A 192 -0.63 -11.63 -0.31
C ASN A 192 0.81 -11.17 -0.55
N GLN A 193 1.10 -10.75 -1.79
CA GLN A 193 2.37 -10.14 -2.13
C GLN A 193 2.21 -8.62 -2.32
N ALA A 194 2.52 -7.85 -1.27
CA ALA A 194 2.52 -6.40 -1.29
C ALA A 194 3.84 -5.88 -1.88
N ASN A 195 4.04 -6.06 -3.19
CA ASN A 195 5.28 -5.71 -3.87
C ASN A 195 5.09 -4.61 -4.92
N ASN A 196 6.05 -3.71 -5.03
CA ASN A 196 6.01 -2.58 -5.95
C ASN A 196 5.99 -2.97 -7.44
N MET A 197 6.23 -4.25 -7.78
CA MET A 197 6.07 -4.80 -9.13
C MET A 197 4.69 -4.53 -9.75
N TYR A 198 3.63 -4.39 -8.93
CA TYR A 198 2.29 -4.09 -9.43
C TYR A 198 2.13 -2.66 -9.94
N LEU A 199 2.98 -1.74 -9.49
CA LEU A 199 2.80 -0.31 -9.75
C LEU A 199 3.88 0.31 -10.62
N PHE A 200 5.16 0.00 -10.38
CA PHE A 200 6.24 0.68 -11.10
C PHE A 200 6.16 0.56 -12.63
N PRO A 201 5.84 -0.63 -13.21
CA PRO A 201 5.70 -0.74 -14.66
C PRO A 201 4.57 0.14 -15.21
N GLY A 202 3.41 0.14 -14.55
CA GLY A 202 2.24 0.92 -14.99
C GLY A 202 2.45 2.42 -14.81
N ILE A 203 3.02 2.84 -13.68
CA ILE A 203 3.39 4.25 -13.44
C ILE A 203 4.38 4.74 -14.50
N GLY A 204 5.44 3.98 -14.78
CA GLY A 204 6.44 4.35 -15.78
C GLY A 204 5.84 4.44 -17.18
N LEU A 205 5.11 3.41 -17.61
CA LEU A 205 4.49 3.38 -18.94
C LEU A 205 3.43 4.46 -19.09
N GLY A 206 2.54 4.62 -18.12
CA GLY A 206 1.49 5.65 -18.16
C GLY A 206 2.06 7.07 -18.17
N SER A 207 3.09 7.35 -17.37
CA SER A 207 3.74 8.67 -17.36
C SER A 207 4.42 8.97 -18.70
N LEU A 208 5.09 7.98 -19.29
CA LEU A 208 5.72 8.10 -20.61
C LEU A 208 4.68 8.41 -21.70
N LEU A 209 3.59 7.64 -21.73
CA LEU A 209 2.54 7.76 -22.74
C LEU A 209 1.70 9.03 -22.58
N ALA A 210 1.56 9.54 -21.35
CA ALA A 210 0.97 10.85 -21.11
C ALA A 210 1.88 12.00 -21.58
N GLY A 211 3.17 11.76 -21.81
CA GLY A 211 4.16 12.81 -22.03
C GLY A 211 4.45 13.65 -20.78
N ALA A 212 4.11 13.13 -19.59
CA ALA A 212 4.23 13.89 -18.34
C ALA A 212 5.71 14.11 -17.98
N ARG A 213 6.08 15.37 -17.71
CA ARG A 213 7.46 15.73 -17.31
C ARG A 213 7.79 15.45 -15.85
N SER A 214 6.76 15.29 -15.03
CA SER A 214 6.85 14.97 -13.61
C SER A 214 5.77 13.99 -13.23
N ILE A 215 6.09 13.09 -12.30
CA ILE A 215 5.11 12.18 -11.70
C ILE A 215 4.57 12.86 -10.45
N SER A 216 3.28 13.19 -10.44
CA SER A 216 2.61 13.83 -9.31
C SER A 216 2.19 12.82 -8.24
N ASP A 217 1.87 13.31 -7.05
CA ASP A 217 1.27 12.50 -5.99
C ASP A 217 -0.12 11.97 -6.39
N GLY A 218 -0.90 12.75 -7.15
CA GLY A 218 -2.18 12.31 -7.70
C GLY A 218 -2.02 11.10 -8.62
N MET A 219 -1.05 11.13 -9.53
CA MET A 219 -0.75 9.99 -10.41
C MET A 219 -0.38 8.73 -9.61
N LEU A 220 0.42 8.87 -8.54
CA LEU A 220 0.77 7.75 -7.66
C LEU A 220 -0.44 7.22 -6.89
N GLN A 221 -1.34 8.10 -6.46
CA GLN A 221 -2.57 7.74 -5.77
C GLN A 221 -3.55 7.04 -6.72
N ALA A 222 -3.76 7.55 -7.94
CA ALA A 222 -4.61 6.94 -8.96
C ALA A 222 -4.13 5.53 -9.31
N ALA A 223 -2.82 5.31 -9.40
CA ALA A 223 -2.23 3.99 -9.58
C ALA A 223 -2.56 3.02 -8.42
N ALA A 224 -2.47 3.50 -7.17
CA ALA A 224 -2.76 2.71 -5.98
C ALA A 224 -4.27 2.39 -5.84
N GLU A 225 -5.14 3.36 -6.10
CA GLU A 225 -6.59 3.20 -6.10
C GLU A 225 -7.04 2.23 -7.20
N CYS A 226 -6.44 2.31 -8.39
CA CYS A 226 -6.65 1.35 -9.47
C CYS A 226 -6.30 -0.07 -9.01
N LEU A 227 -5.12 -0.29 -8.42
CA LEU A 227 -4.73 -1.61 -7.91
C LEU A 227 -5.68 -2.12 -6.81
N ALA A 228 -6.12 -1.26 -5.90
CA ALA A 228 -7.07 -1.63 -4.85
C ALA A 228 -8.46 -2.04 -5.39
N SER A 229 -8.85 -1.47 -6.54
CA SER A 229 -10.16 -1.73 -7.16
C SER A 229 -10.26 -3.10 -7.84
N TYR A 230 -9.13 -3.76 -8.10
CA TYR A 230 -9.09 -5.07 -8.77
C TYR A 230 -9.73 -6.20 -7.96
N MET A 231 -9.73 -6.08 -6.62
CA MET A 231 -10.25 -7.13 -5.75
C MET A 231 -11.73 -6.97 -5.48
N THR A 232 -12.47 -8.05 -5.71
CA THR A 232 -13.89 -8.13 -5.35
C THR A 232 -14.05 -8.18 -3.84
N ASP A 233 -15.24 -7.82 -3.34
CA ASP A 233 -15.51 -7.94 -1.90
C ASP A 233 -15.39 -9.39 -1.43
N ASP A 234 -15.78 -10.38 -2.23
CA ASP A 234 -15.63 -11.81 -1.90
C ASP A 234 -14.15 -12.22 -1.73
N GLN A 235 -13.29 -11.80 -2.66
CA GLN A 235 -11.84 -12.05 -2.56
C GLN A 235 -11.26 -11.42 -1.28
N ILE A 236 -11.64 -10.18 -0.99
CA ILE A 236 -11.20 -9.46 0.20
C ILE A 236 -11.70 -10.12 1.49
N GLN A 237 -12.95 -10.60 1.52
CA GLN A 237 -13.47 -11.37 2.65
C GLN A 237 -12.78 -12.72 2.83
N ASN A 238 -12.19 -13.27 1.76
CA ASN A 238 -11.31 -14.43 1.84
C ASN A 238 -9.86 -14.07 2.20
N GLY A 239 -9.56 -12.80 2.46
CA GLY A 239 -8.22 -12.32 2.85
C GLY A 239 -7.28 -12.08 1.68
N ILE A 240 -7.80 -11.97 0.45
CA ILE A 240 -7.03 -11.69 -0.77
C ILE A 240 -7.15 -10.18 -1.07
N LEU A 241 -6.05 -9.45 -0.89
CA LEU A 241 -5.97 -8.01 -1.10
C LEU A 241 -5.27 -7.60 -2.40
N TYR A 242 -4.56 -8.53 -3.05
CA TYR A 242 -3.82 -8.24 -4.27
C TYR A 242 -4.16 -9.27 -5.35
N PRO A 243 -4.25 -8.82 -6.63
CA PRO A 243 -4.55 -9.71 -7.74
C PRO A 243 -3.42 -10.69 -8.01
N SER A 244 -3.75 -11.78 -8.71
CA SER A 244 -2.76 -12.76 -9.17
C SER A 244 -1.69 -12.11 -10.05
N ILE A 245 -0.43 -12.45 -9.80
CA ILE A 245 0.71 -12.03 -10.64
C ILE A 245 0.59 -12.54 -12.08
N GLN A 246 -0.21 -13.58 -12.34
CA GLN A 246 -0.45 -14.05 -13.72
C GLN A 246 -1.12 -12.98 -14.58
N SER A 247 -1.84 -12.04 -13.97
CA SER A 247 -2.50 -10.92 -14.65
C SER A 247 -1.63 -9.66 -14.71
N ILE A 248 -0.33 -9.72 -14.36
CA ILE A 248 0.53 -8.54 -14.19
C ILE A 248 0.59 -7.62 -15.40
N ARG A 249 0.52 -8.15 -16.63
CA ARG A 249 0.49 -7.33 -17.85
C ARG A 249 -0.79 -6.52 -17.95
N HIS A 250 -1.94 -7.16 -17.74
CA HIS A 250 -3.23 -6.48 -17.74
C HIS A 250 -3.32 -5.46 -16.60
N ILE A 251 -2.81 -5.79 -15.40
CA ILE A 251 -2.73 -4.84 -14.28
C ILE A 251 -1.84 -3.64 -14.65
N THR A 252 -0.71 -3.88 -15.31
CA THR A 252 0.18 -2.82 -15.80
C THR A 252 -0.55 -1.89 -16.77
N THR A 253 -1.37 -2.45 -17.67
CA THR A 253 -2.21 -1.66 -18.59
C THR A 253 -3.17 -0.75 -17.82
N GLU A 254 -3.98 -1.29 -16.91
CA GLU A 254 -4.99 -0.50 -16.21
C GLU A 254 -4.38 0.52 -15.24
N VAL A 255 -3.27 0.17 -14.57
CA VAL A 255 -2.51 1.11 -13.74
C VAL A 255 -1.94 2.23 -14.62
N GLY A 256 -1.36 1.89 -15.77
CA GLY A 256 -0.86 2.90 -16.72
C GLY A 256 -1.97 3.79 -17.24
N ALA A 257 -3.13 3.24 -17.55
CA ALA A 257 -4.30 3.99 -18.00
C ALA A 257 -4.83 4.93 -16.91
N ALA A 258 -4.85 4.48 -15.65
CA ALA A 258 -5.20 5.34 -14.51
C ALA A 258 -4.23 6.52 -14.37
N VAL A 259 -2.94 6.27 -14.55
CA VAL A 259 -1.89 7.30 -14.51
C VAL A 259 -2.03 8.30 -15.66
N VAL A 260 -2.33 7.86 -16.87
CA VAL A 260 -2.60 8.75 -18.02
C VAL A 260 -3.83 9.62 -17.75
N ARG A 261 -4.93 9.04 -17.28
CA ARG A 261 -6.15 9.78 -16.95
C ARG A 261 -5.91 10.85 -15.87
N GLU A 262 -5.13 10.52 -14.86
CA GLU A 262 -4.80 11.47 -13.80
C GLU A 262 -3.89 12.59 -14.31
N ALA A 263 -2.89 12.27 -15.14
CA ALA A 263 -2.05 13.29 -15.78
C ALA A 263 -2.86 14.24 -16.67
N ILE A 264 -3.90 13.75 -17.35
CA ILE A 264 -4.83 14.59 -18.11
C ILE A 264 -5.63 15.50 -17.16
N ALA A 265 -6.18 14.94 -16.08
CA ALA A 265 -7.00 15.68 -15.11
C ALA A 265 -6.21 16.79 -14.39
N GLU A 266 -4.92 16.57 -14.13
CA GLU A 266 -4.01 17.55 -13.53
C GLU A 266 -3.35 18.49 -14.55
N GLU A 267 -3.73 18.42 -15.83
CA GLU A 267 -3.16 19.22 -16.92
C GLU A 267 -1.62 19.03 -17.10
N LEU A 268 -1.12 17.83 -16.78
CA LEU A 268 0.29 17.43 -16.90
C LEU A 268 0.59 16.66 -18.19
N ALA A 269 -0.42 16.24 -18.95
CA ALA A 269 -0.26 15.45 -20.17
C ALA A 269 0.18 16.30 -21.38
N GLU A 270 1.32 15.96 -21.98
CA GLU A 270 1.85 16.59 -23.20
C GLU A 270 1.71 15.70 -24.46
N GLY A 271 1.31 14.44 -24.31
CA GLY A 271 1.24 13.46 -25.40
C GLY A 271 2.58 12.74 -25.67
N HIS A 272 2.54 11.65 -26.44
CA HIS A 272 3.71 10.85 -26.78
C HIS A 272 3.62 10.26 -28.20
N GLY A 273 4.71 10.38 -28.97
CA GLY A 273 4.78 9.91 -30.35
C GLY A 273 3.76 10.63 -31.23
N ASP A 274 2.92 9.85 -31.91
CA ASP A 274 1.87 10.37 -32.80
C ASP A 274 0.59 10.81 -32.07
N VAL A 275 0.49 10.57 -30.75
CA VAL A 275 -0.68 10.93 -29.94
C VAL A 275 -0.39 12.20 -29.16
N GLY A 276 -1.00 13.31 -29.57
CA GLY A 276 -0.87 14.60 -28.90
C GLY A 276 -1.77 14.75 -27.66
N PRO A 277 -1.63 15.86 -26.93
CA PRO A 277 -2.39 16.09 -25.69
C PRO A 277 -3.88 16.30 -25.95
N LYS A 278 -4.25 16.86 -27.11
CA LYS A 278 -5.65 17.02 -27.50
C LYS A 278 -6.30 15.67 -27.77
N GLU A 279 -5.61 14.78 -28.48
CA GLU A 279 -6.08 13.43 -28.77
C GLU A 279 -6.30 12.66 -27.46
N LEU A 280 -5.33 12.69 -26.54
CA LEU A 280 -5.45 12.08 -25.21
C LEU A 280 -6.68 12.57 -24.42
N MET A 281 -6.95 13.88 -24.43
CA MET A 281 -8.10 14.47 -23.71
C MET A 281 -9.46 13.99 -24.24
N HIS A 282 -9.56 13.58 -25.50
CA HIS A 282 -10.81 13.11 -26.11
C HIS A 282 -10.98 11.59 -26.04
N MET A 283 -9.95 10.85 -25.63
CA MET A 283 -10.06 9.40 -25.45
C MET A 283 -10.95 9.06 -24.26
N SER A 284 -11.85 8.10 -24.47
CA SER A 284 -12.59 7.44 -23.41
C SER A 284 -11.67 6.61 -22.51
N LYS A 285 -12.22 6.14 -21.39
CA LYS A 285 -11.50 5.28 -20.44
C LYS A 285 -10.92 4.04 -21.13
N ASP A 286 -11.70 3.39 -21.98
CA ASP A 286 -11.35 2.14 -22.64
C ASP A 286 -10.31 2.38 -23.75
N GLU A 287 -10.44 3.48 -24.50
CA GLU A 287 -9.44 3.90 -25.50
C GLU A 287 -8.08 4.20 -24.87
N ILE A 288 -8.04 4.81 -23.68
CA ILE A 288 -6.78 5.01 -22.95
C ILE A 288 -6.17 3.66 -22.54
N SER A 289 -6.98 2.71 -22.05
CA SER A 289 -6.48 1.37 -21.73
C SER A 289 -5.94 0.65 -22.97
N GLU A 290 -6.61 0.75 -24.11
CA GLU A 290 -6.13 0.18 -25.38
C GLU A 290 -4.86 0.87 -25.89
N TYR A 291 -4.77 2.19 -25.75
CA TYR A 291 -3.57 2.97 -26.06
C TYR A 291 -2.38 2.50 -25.22
N VAL A 292 -2.56 2.29 -23.92
CA VAL A 292 -1.50 1.76 -23.06
C VAL A 292 -1.12 0.33 -23.44
N ALA A 293 -2.11 -0.54 -23.70
CA ALA A 293 -1.88 -1.94 -24.06
C ALA A 293 -1.11 -2.08 -25.39
N SER A 294 -1.48 -1.30 -26.40
CA SER A 294 -0.86 -1.34 -27.74
C SER A 294 0.58 -0.82 -27.74
N ASN A 295 0.95 0.01 -26.77
CA ASN A 295 2.31 0.51 -26.58
C ASN A 295 3.19 -0.39 -25.68
N MET A 296 2.68 -1.52 -25.19
CA MET A 296 3.51 -2.48 -24.45
C MET A 296 4.40 -3.27 -25.39
N TRP A 297 5.70 -3.35 -25.11
CA TRP A 297 6.60 -4.24 -25.83
C TRP A 297 6.26 -5.73 -25.57
N PHE A 298 6.35 -6.53 -26.63
CA PHE A 298 6.22 -7.98 -26.59
C PHE A 298 7.47 -8.63 -27.21
N PRO A 299 7.98 -9.75 -26.64
CA PRO A 299 9.13 -10.48 -27.14
C PRO A 299 8.77 -11.32 -28.38
N VAL A 300 8.18 -10.70 -29.41
CA VAL A 300 7.86 -11.31 -30.70
C VAL A 300 8.92 -10.87 -31.69
N TYR A 301 9.62 -11.82 -32.29
CA TYR A 301 10.61 -11.52 -33.33
C TYR A 301 9.89 -11.02 -34.59
N ASN A 302 10.18 -9.79 -34.97
CA ASN A 302 9.76 -9.29 -36.28
C ASN A 302 10.67 -9.89 -37.37
N PRO A 303 10.11 -10.28 -38.53
CA PRO A 303 10.93 -10.70 -39.65
C PRO A 303 11.86 -9.55 -40.07
N LEU A 304 13.17 -9.82 -40.13
CA LEU A 304 14.15 -8.89 -40.67
C LEU A 304 13.93 -8.80 -42.18
N VAL A 305 13.26 -7.75 -42.64
CA VAL A 305 13.17 -7.44 -44.06
C VAL A 305 14.42 -6.63 -44.43
N HIS A 306 15.32 -7.22 -45.20
CA HIS A 306 16.36 -6.45 -45.87
C HIS A 306 15.70 -5.67 -47.01
N GLU A 307 15.67 -4.34 -46.90
CA GLU A 307 15.38 -3.49 -48.07
C GLU A 307 16.48 -3.73 -49.12
N GLN A 308 16.07 -4.18 -50.32
CA GLN A 308 16.95 -4.35 -51.48
C GLN A 308 17.08 -3.04 -52.26
#